data_AF-A0A535FME0-F1
#
_entry.id   AF-A0A535FME0-F1
#
_cell.length_a   1.000
_cell.length_b   1.000
_cell.length_c   1.000
_cell.angle_alpha   90.00
_cell.angle_beta   90.00
_cell.angle_gamma   90.00
#
_symmetry.space_group_name_H-M   'P 1'
#
loop_
_entity.id
_entity.type
_entity.pdbx_description
1 polymer ?
#
loop_
_entity_poly.entity_id
_entity_poly.type
_entity_poly.pdbx_seq_one_letter_code
_entity_poly.pdbx_strand_id
1 'polypeptide(L)'
;MTSRHLDWMAHLPAMALVDDYLFMHADAPFYIKCGRTVDEVNVAFNKLLSRSDALAWEEMLEDFARRGAFTHATNGEEFARRFLSIFGGQQLIHGHTPISSMLRCPPGKIDSPCIYAGGQCVNVDGGMFLGGRGFVYQLRVPGGSNAPA
;
A
#
# COMPACT_ATOMS: atom_id res chain seq x y z
N MET A 1 -14.33 -18.76 -7.95
CA MET A 1 -13.69 -17.81 -8.90
C MET A 1 -13.79 -18.37 -10.32
N THR A 2 -13.89 -17.52 -11.34
CA THR A 2 -13.90 -17.93 -12.76
C THR A 2 -12.58 -17.58 -13.45
N SER A 3 -12.31 -18.14 -14.62
CA SER A 3 -11.17 -17.74 -15.47
C SER A 3 -11.18 -16.24 -15.77
N ARG A 4 -12.35 -15.69 -16.12
CA ARG A 4 -12.54 -14.24 -16.31
C ARG A 4 -12.13 -13.41 -15.08
N HIS A 5 -12.41 -13.89 -13.87
CA HIS A 5 -11.99 -13.18 -12.65
C HIS A 5 -10.48 -13.26 -12.43
N LEU A 6 -9.85 -14.40 -12.74
CA LEU A 6 -8.40 -14.56 -12.66
C LEU A 6 -7.71 -13.63 -13.66
N ASP A 7 -8.16 -13.63 -14.91
CA ASP A 7 -7.62 -12.77 -15.96
C ASP A 7 -7.77 -11.30 -15.58
N TRP A 8 -8.95 -10.88 -15.09
CA TRP A 8 -9.17 -9.51 -14.64
C TRP A 8 -8.20 -9.11 -13.51
N MET A 9 -8.06 -9.94 -12.46
CA MET A 9 -7.15 -9.63 -11.35
C MET A 9 -5.68 -9.60 -11.77
N ALA A 10 -5.27 -10.45 -12.73
CA ALA A 10 -3.90 -10.50 -13.23
C ALA A 10 -3.48 -9.23 -14.02
N HIS A 11 -4.46 -8.42 -14.45
CA HIS A 11 -4.23 -7.16 -15.16
C HIS A 11 -4.40 -5.91 -14.28
N LEU A 12 -4.76 -6.07 -13.00
CA LEU A 12 -4.85 -4.93 -12.08
C LEU A 12 -3.45 -4.40 -11.75
N PRO A 13 -3.29 -3.08 -11.59
CA PRO A 13 -2.03 -2.49 -11.19
C PRO A 13 -1.67 -2.89 -9.75
N ALA A 14 -0.39 -3.18 -9.52
CA ALA A 14 0.17 -3.40 -8.19
C ALA A 14 0.47 -2.08 -7.45
N MET A 15 0.65 -1.00 -8.21
CA MET A 15 0.88 0.36 -7.74
C MET A 15 0.14 1.37 -8.63
N ALA A 16 -0.43 2.41 -8.04
CA ALA A 16 -1.10 3.47 -8.79
C ALA A 16 -0.81 4.84 -8.18
N LEU A 17 -0.56 5.84 -9.02
CA LEU A 17 -0.49 7.24 -8.62
C LEU A 17 -1.76 7.94 -9.12
N VAL A 18 -2.55 8.50 -8.19
CA VAL A 18 -3.77 9.25 -8.50
C VAL A 18 -3.71 10.58 -7.76
N ASP A 19 -3.70 11.68 -8.50
CA ASP A 19 -3.38 13.01 -7.98
C ASP A 19 -2.07 12.99 -7.18
N ASP A 20 -2.11 13.40 -5.91
CA ASP A 20 -0.97 13.40 -5.00
C ASP A 20 -0.86 12.11 -4.16
N TYR A 21 -1.62 11.06 -4.48
CA TYR A 21 -1.72 9.84 -3.68
C TYR A 21 -1.12 8.62 -4.38
N LEU A 22 -0.11 8.02 -3.75
CA LEU A 22 0.50 6.77 -4.22
C LEU A 22 -0.15 5.58 -3.51
N PHE A 23 -0.84 4.72 -4.24
CA PHE A 23 -1.48 3.52 -3.73
C PHE A 23 -0.58 2.29 -3.93
N MET A 24 -0.43 1.50 -2.87
CA MET A 24 0.30 0.23 -2.88
C MET A 24 -0.30 -0.73 -1.86
N HIS A 25 -0.08 -2.04 -2.01
CA HIS A 25 -0.66 -3.01 -1.08
C HIS A 25 0.09 -3.05 0.26
N ALA A 26 1.41 -3.30 0.22
CA ALA A 26 2.22 -3.56 1.40
C ALA A 26 3.12 -2.39 1.77
N ASP A 27 3.33 -2.16 3.07
CA ASP A 27 4.29 -1.21 3.63
C ASP A 27 5.73 -1.74 3.58
N ALA A 28 6.18 -2.06 2.38
CA ALA A 28 7.46 -2.69 2.10
C ALA A 28 8.18 -2.00 0.92
N PRO A 29 9.52 -1.97 0.90
CA PRO A 29 10.27 -1.23 -0.11
C PRO A 29 10.55 -2.02 -1.39
N PHE A 30 10.13 -3.29 -1.46
CA PHE A 30 10.52 -4.20 -2.54
C PHE A 30 10.07 -3.70 -3.92
N TYR A 31 9.05 -2.85 -4.01
CA TYR A 31 8.63 -2.19 -5.26
C TYR A 31 9.79 -1.47 -5.97
N ILE A 32 10.79 -0.98 -5.23
CA ILE A 32 12.00 -0.36 -5.78
C ILE A 32 12.86 -1.34 -6.58
N LYS A 33 12.77 -2.65 -6.27
CA LYS A 33 13.43 -3.71 -7.04
C LYS A 33 12.71 -4.00 -8.36
N CYS A 34 11.40 -3.74 -8.40
CA CYS A 34 10.56 -3.98 -9.58
C CYS A 34 10.71 -2.89 -10.64
N GLY A 35 11.03 -1.65 -10.24
CA GLY A 35 11.18 -0.52 -11.14
C GLY A 35 11.42 0.81 -10.42
N ARG A 36 11.64 1.86 -11.20
CA ARG A 36 11.81 3.25 -10.76
C ARG A 36 10.64 4.16 -11.15
N THR A 37 9.64 3.61 -11.85
CA THR A 37 8.38 4.27 -12.14
C THR A 37 7.21 3.34 -11.80
N VAL A 38 6.01 3.91 -11.61
CA VAL A 38 4.78 3.15 -11.37
C VAL A 38 4.53 2.14 -12.50
N ASP A 39 4.77 2.54 -13.75
CA ASP A 39 4.58 1.68 -14.93
C ASP A 39 5.55 0.49 -14.93
N GLU A 40 6.83 0.71 -14.62
CA GLU A 40 7.82 -0.37 -14.53
C GLU A 40 7.45 -1.38 -13.44
N VAL A 41 6.98 -0.91 -12.28
CA VAL A 41 6.48 -1.77 -11.20
C VAL A 41 5.31 -2.62 -11.70
N ASN A 42 4.31 -2.02 -12.34
CA ASN A 42 3.15 -2.74 -12.85
C ASN A 42 3.52 -3.75 -13.93
N VAL A 43 4.45 -3.41 -14.82
CA VAL A 43 5.00 -4.33 -15.84
C VAL A 43 5.71 -5.51 -15.18
N ALA A 44 6.49 -5.29 -14.12
CA ALA A 44 7.17 -6.37 -13.39
C ALA A 44 6.16 -7.35 -12.75
N PHE A 45 5.11 -6.83 -12.11
CA PHE A 45 4.05 -7.65 -11.54
C PHE A 45 3.26 -8.43 -12.59
N ASN A 46 2.91 -7.80 -13.72
CA ASN A 46 2.22 -8.48 -14.80
C ASN A 46 3.07 -9.60 -15.43
N LYS A 47 4.38 -9.38 -15.56
CA LYS A 47 5.33 -10.44 -15.98
C LYS A 47 5.40 -11.60 -14.99
N LEU A 48 5.40 -11.32 -13.69
CA LEU A 48 5.36 -12.36 -12.65
C LEU A 48 4.05 -13.17 -12.73
N LEU A 49 2.91 -12.48 -12.85
CA LEU A 49 1.58 -13.10 -12.89
C LEU A 49 1.33 -13.93 -14.15
N SER A 50 1.95 -13.56 -15.28
CA SER A 50 1.82 -14.25 -16.57
C SER A 50 2.79 -15.42 -16.76
N ARG A 51 3.79 -15.58 -15.88
CA ARG A 51 4.83 -16.60 -15.98
C ARG A 51 4.68 -17.67 -14.90
N SER A 52 4.89 -18.93 -15.28
CA SER A 52 5.01 -20.05 -14.34
C SER A 52 6.45 -20.21 -13.85
N ASP A 53 6.98 -19.18 -13.18
CA ASP A 53 8.33 -19.17 -12.60
C ASP A 53 8.26 -19.28 -11.07
N ALA A 54 8.44 -20.49 -10.55
CA ALA A 54 8.28 -20.78 -9.13
C ALA A 54 9.27 -20.00 -8.25
N LEU A 55 10.51 -19.79 -8.71
CA LEU A 55 11.53 -19.10 -7.93
C LEU A 55 11.21 -17.60 -7.82
N ALA A 56 10.82 -16.98 -8.94
CA ALA A 56 10.39 -15.58 -8.92
C ALA A 56 9.16 -15.35 -8.03
N TRP A 57 8.24 -16.33 -7.96
CA TRP A 57 7.10 -16.30 -7.05
C TRP A 57 7.52 -16.42 -5.58
N GLU A 58 8.43 -17.33 -5.26
CA GLU A 58 8.98 -17.51 -3.92
C GLU A 58 9.67 -16.22 -3.43
N GLU A 59 10.56 -15.64 -4.23
CA GLU A 59 11.23 -14.37 -3.92
C GLU A 59 10.23 -13.23 -3.67
N MET A 60 9.18 -13.13 -4.49
CA MET A 60 8.17 -12.09 -4.33
C MET A 60 7.35 -12.29 -3.05
N LEU A 61 6.99 -13.53 -2.72
CA LEU A 61 6.25 -13.85 -1.49
C LEU A 61 7.08 -13.54 -0.23
N GLU A 62 8.38 -13.84 -0.26
CA GLU A 62 9.29 -13.44 0.83
C GLU A 62 9.38 -11.92 0.97
N ASP A 63 9.45 -11.19 -0.14
CA ASP A 63 9.46 -9.73 -0.14
C ASP A 63 8.15 -9.14 0.42
N PHE A 64 6.99 -9.73 0.10
CA PHE A 64 5.70 -9.35 0.67
C PHE A 64 5.56 -9.71 2.16
N ALA A 65 6.30 -10.69 2.67
CA ALA A 65 6.27 -11.02 4.10
C ALA A 65 6.88 -9.90 4.97
N ARG A 66 7.67 -9.00 4.37
CA ARG A 66 8.27 -7.84 5.05
C ARG A 66 7.22 -6.77 5.31
N ARG A 67 7.29 -6.17 6.49
CA ARG A 67 6.29 -5.21 7.00
C ARG A 67 6.97 -4.07 7.74
N GLY A 68 6.27 -2.96 7.88
CA GLY A 68 6.65 -1.89 8.78
C GLY A 68 7.79 -1.00 8.29
N ALA A 69 8.11 -0.98 6.99
CA ALA A 69 9.28 -0.28 6.48
C ALA A 69 9.28 1.23 6.77
N PHE A 70 8.10 1.83 6.90
CA PHE A 70 7.91 3.25 7.18
C PHE A 70 7.59 3.55 8.65
N THR A 71 7.51 2.54 9.52
CA THR A 71 6.97 2.66 10.89
C THR A 71 8.00 3.10 11.92
N HIS A 72 9.29 3.07 11.57
CA HIS A 72 10.36 3.44 12.47
C HIS A 72 10.29 4.92 12.87
N ALA A 73 10.26 5.19 14.17
CA ALA A 73 10.06 6.54 14.70
C ALA A 73 11.19 7.53 14.31
N THR A 74 12.40 7.05 14.08
CA THR A 74 13.56 7.92 13.83
C THR A 74 13.81 8.24 12.36
N ASN A 75 13.39 7.37 11.43
CA ASN A 75 13.71 7.51 10.01
C ASN A 75 12.56 7.17 9.05
N GLY A 76 11.39 6.77 9.56
CA GLY A 76 10.24 6.37 8.75
C GLY A 76 9.75 7.48 7.82
N GLU A 77 9.70 8.72 8.32
CA GLU A 77 9.34 9.90 7.52
C GLU A 77 10.35 10.18 6.40
N GLU A 78 11.65 10.16 6.70
CA GLU A 78 12.67 10.36 5.67
C GLU A 78 12.60 9.27 4.60
N PHE A 79 12.37 8.02 5.02
CA PHE A 79 12.24 6.88 4.13
C PHE A 79 10.99 6.98 3.24
N ALA A 80 9.84 7.33 3.82
CA ALA A 80 8.60 7.56 3.08
C ALA A 80 8.78 8.69 2.04
N ARG A 81 9.39 9.81 2.44
CA ARG A 81 9.68 10.94 1.54
C ARG A 81 10.55 10.53 0.36
N ARG A 82 11.60 9.73 0.62
CA ARG A 82 12.47 9.20 -0.46
C ARG A 82 11.70 8.25 -1.37
N PHE A 83 10.86 7.39 -0.81
CA PHE A 83 10.02 6.47 -1.57
C PHE A 83 9.05 7.23 -2.51
N LEU A 84 8.35 8.23 -1.97
CA LEU A 84 7.48 9.14 -2.72
C LEU A 84 8.26 9.95 -3.77
N SER A 85 9.51 10.33 -3.51
CA SER A 85 10.33 11.01 -4.53
C SER A 85 10.69 10.14 -5.74
N ILE A 86 10.63 8.81 -5.61
CA ILE A 86 10.87 7.87 -6.72
C ILE A 86 9.60 7.70 -7.55
N PHE A 87 8.46 7.43 -6.90
CA PHE A 87 7.22 7.02 -7.58
C PHE A 87 6.21 8.16 -7.79
N GLY A 88 6.43 9.33 -7.17
CA GLY A 88 5.52 10.46 -7.16
C GLY A 88 4.53 10.44 -5.98
N GLY A 89 3.79 11.54 -5.85
CA GLY A 89 2.82 11.78 -4.79
C GLY A 89 3.40 12.48 -3.56
N GLN A 90 2.49 12.93 -2.69
CA GLN A 90 2.77 13.54 -1.38
C GLN A 90 2.42 12.61 -0.22
N GLN A 91 1.56 11.62 -0.45
CA GLN A 91 1.13 10.68 0.56
C GLN A 91 0.96 9.27 -0.03
N LEU A 92 1.51 8.26 0.64
CA LEU A 92 1.34 6.86 0.29
C LEU A 92 0.18 6.25 1.08
N ILE A 93 -0.67 5.51 0.39
CA ILE A 93 -1.83 4.81 0.93
C ILE A 93 -1.56 3.31 0.82
N HIS A 94 -1.65 2.59 1.94
CA HIS A 94 -1.38 1.16 1.97
C HIS A 94 -2.32 0.38 2.88
N GLY A 95 -2.23 -0.95 2.80
CA GLY A 95 -2.84 -1.88 3.74
C GLY A 95 -1.84 -2.97 4.13
N HIS A 96 -2.26 -4.23 3.99
CA HIS A 96 -1.46 -5.45 4.21
C HIS A 96 -1.08 -5.74 5.66
N THR A 97 -0.55 -4.74 6.36
CA THR A 97 -0.23 -4.78 7.79
C THR A 97 -1.39 -4.13 8.53
N PRO A 98 -2.23 -4.90 9.24
CA PRO A 98 -3.41 -4.33 9.91
C PRO A 98 -3.02 -3.25 10.91
N ILE A 99 -3.81 -2.17 10.95
CA ILE A 99 -3.59 -1.06 11.87
C ILE A 99 -3.54 -1.55 13.33
N SER A 100 -4.39 -2.53 13.67
CA SER A 100 -4.41 -3.16 14.99
C SER A 100 -3.08 -3.81 15.37
N SER A 101 -2.36 -4.37 14.40
CA SER A 101 -1.03 -4.96 14.62
C SER A 101 0.03 -3.88 14.82
N MET A 102 -0.04 -2.79 14.05
CA MET A 102 0.85 -1.63 14.22
C MET A 102 0.66 -0.96 15.59
N LEU A 103 -0.59 -0.74 15.99
CA LEU A 103 -0.95 -0.07 17.25
C LEU A 103 -0.98 -1.01 18.46
N ARG A 104 -0.80 -2.32 18.25
CA ARG A 104 -0.87 -3.38 19.28
C ARG A 104 -2.17 -3.31 20.08
N CYS A 105 -3.29 -3.22 19.37
CA CYS A 105 -4.63 -3.14 19.96
C CYS A 105 -5.60 -4.15 19.31
N PRO A 106 -6.77 -4.42 19.91
CA PRO A 106 -7.77 -5.30 19.29
C PRO A 106 -8.30 -4.73 17.96
N PRO A 107 -8.49 -5.55 16.90
CA PRO A 107 -9.03 -5.12 15.60
C PRO A 107 -10.38 -4.38 15.68
N GLY A 108 -11.24 -4.78 16.62
CA GLY A 108 -12.55 -4.14 16.80
C GLY A 108 -12.50 -2.68 17.27
N LYS A 109 -11.32 -2.16 17.64
CA LYS A 109 -11.11 -0.75 17.99
C LYS A 109 -10.72 0.13 16.79
N ILE A 110 -10.51 -0.45 15.62
CA ILE A 110 -10.11 0.30 14.43
C ILE A 110 -11.37 0.75 13.69
N ASP A 111 -11.55 2.07 13.59
CA ASP A 111 -12.67 2.73 12.89
C ASP A 111 -12.22 3.86 11.95
N SER A 112 -10.91 4.10 11.88
CA SER A 112 -10.29 5.22 11.20
C SER A 112 -8.91 4.81 10.67
N PRO A 113 -8.38 5.51 9.65
CA PRO A 113 -7.06 5.22 9.13
C PRO A 113 -5.96 5.57 10.15
N CYS A 114 -4.81 4.92 10.03
CA CYS A 114 -3.61 5.31 10.78
C CYS A 114 -2.71 6.17 9.90
N ILE A 115 -2.56 7.44 10.28
CA ILE A 115 -1.68 8.40 9.61
C ILE A 115 -0.37 8.48 10.41
N TYR A 116 0.76 8.26 9.76
CA TYR A 116 2.08 8.19 10.40
C TYR A 116 3.19 8.70 9.48
N ALA A 117 4.46 8.58 9.91
CA ALA A 117 5.65 9.01 9.16
C ALA A 117 5.54 10.47 8.68
N GLY A 118 5.33 11.41 9.62
CA GLY A 118 5.16 12.83 9.30
C GLY A 118 3.91 13.16 8.49
N GLY A 119 2.92 12.25 8.45
CA GLY A 119 1.71 12.40 7.64
C GLY A 119 1.84 11.90 6.21
N GLN A 120 2.98 11.32 5.84
CA GLN A 120 3.23 10.82 4.48
C GLN A 120 2.69 9.42 4.25
N CYS A 121 2.40 8.65 5.30
CA CYS A 121 1.84 7.32 5.18
C CYS A 121 0.45 7.24 5.80
N VAL A 122 -0.48 6.61 5.07
CA VAL A 122 -1.82 6.30 5.56
C VAL A 122 -2.08 4.81 5.39
N ASN A 123 -2.30 4.14 6.51
CA ASN A 123 -2.77 2.78 6.52
C ASN A 123 -4.30 2.77 6.58
N VAL A 124 -4.93 2.02 5.67
CA VAL A 124 -6.39 1.84 5.58
C VAL A 124 -6.83 0.39 5.86
N ASP A 125 -5.94 -0.48 6.32
CA ASP A 125 -6.28 -1.86 6.69
C ASP A 125 -6.86 -1.93 8.11
N GLY A 126 -8.19 -1.88 8.18
CA GLY A 126 -8.96 -2.06 9.41
C GLY A 126 -8.92 -3.45 10.02
N GLY A 127 -8.26 -4.43 9.38
CA GLY A 127 -8.17 -5.79 9.88
C GLY A 127 -9.49 -6.55 9.83
N MET A 128 -10.29 -6.35 8.77
CA MET A 128 -11.59 -7.04 8.61
C MET A 128 -11.46 -8.56 8.68
N PHE A 129 -10.38 -9.15 8.14
CA PHE A 129 -10.13 -10.58 8.21
C PHE A 129 -9.83 -11.09 9.65
N LEU A 130 -9.49 -10.18 10.57
CA LEU A 130 -9.30 -10.44 12.00
C LEU A 130 -10.55 -10.12 12.83
N GLY A 131 -11.69 -9.84 12.18
CA GLY A 131 -12.93 -9.43 12.85
C GLY A 131 -13.01 -7.93 13.18
N GLY A 132 -12.11 -7.12 12.63
CA GLY A 132 -12.20 -5.66 12.67
C GLY A 132 -13.35 -5.12 11.81
N ARG A 133 -13.70 -3.85 12.00
CA ARG A 133 -14.74 -3.17 11.19
C ARG A 133 -14.11 -2.66 9.88
N GLY A 134 -14.90 -2.65 8.81
CA GLY A 134 -14.57 -1.88 7.61
C GLY A 134 -14.86 -0.40 7.84
N PHE A 135 -14.06 0.47 7.22
CA PHE A 135 -14.30 1.91 7.19
C PHE A 135 -13.97 2.48 5.81
N VAL A 136 -14.41 3.70 5.56
CA VAL A 136 -14.09 4.48 4.36
C VAL A 136 -13.26 5.67 4.79
N TYR A 137 -12.15 5.92 4.07
CA TYR A 137 -11.34 7.11 4.26
C TYR A 137 -11.47 8.02 3.03
N GLN A 138 -11.94 9.24 3.24
CA GLN A 138 -12.06 10.23 2.19
C GLN A 138 -10.76 11.02 2.07
N LEU A 139 -10.08 10.86 0.93
CA LEU A 139 -8.90 11.64 0.57
C LEU A 139 -9.30 13.08 0.24
N ARG A 140 -8.37 14.02 0.50
CA ARG A 140 -8.61 15.43 0.18
C ARG A 140 -8.36 15.64 -1.31
N VAL A 141 -9.26 16.34 -1.98
CA VAL A 141 -8.99 16.82 -3.34
C VAL A 141 -8.06 18.03 -3.23
N PRO A 142 -6.93 18.06 -3.95
CA PRO A 142 -6.08 19.25 -4.00
C PRO A 142 -6.89 20.48 -4.41
N GLY A 143 -6.97 21.49 -3.53
CA GLY A 143 -7.70 22.74 -3.77
C GLY A 143 -9.13 22.85 -3.21
N GLY A 144 -9.66 21.83 -2.53
CA GLY A 144 -10.99 21.88 -1.89
C GLY A 144 -10.96 22.41 -0.44
N SER A 145 -11.76 23.44 -0.13
CA SER A 145 -11.92 23.96 1.24
C SER A 145 -12.77 23.03 2.12
N ASN A 146 -12.27 22.68 3.31
CA ASN A 146 -13.04 22.01 4.35
C ASN A 146 -13.89 23.03 5.13
N ALA A 147 -15.08 23.37 4.63
CA ALA A 147 -16.15 23.84 5.49
C ALA A 147 -17.09 22.65 5.74
N PRO A 148 -17.32 22.21 6.98
CA PRO A 148 -18.39 21.27 7.26
C PRO A 148 -19.73 21.94 6.91
N ALA A 149 -20.61 21.18 6.25
CA ALA A 149 -22.02 21.53 6.13
C ALA A 149 -22.72 21.35 7.48
#